data_AF-A0A349H7W3-F1
#
_entry.id   AF-A0A349H7W3-F1
#
_cell.length_a   1.000
_cell.length_b   1.000
_cell.length_c   1.000
_cell.angle_alpha   90.00
_cell.angle_beta   90.00
_cell.angle_gamma   90.00
#
_symmetry.space_group_name_H-M   'P 1'
#
loop_
_entity.id
_entity.type
_entity.pdbx_description
1 polymer ?
#
loop_
_entity_poly.entity_id
_entity_poly.type
_entity_poly.pdbx_seq_one_letter_code
_entity_poly.pdbx_strand_id
1 'polypeptide(L)'
;GAGGNDCEAVVYRRHPAVAAAAAWLGQYGQAHLTGTGACVFAAFDTETDAKQILDQLPPNWTGFVAQGRNRSPLHERLARERAACA
;
A
#
# COMPACT_ATOMS: atom_id res chain seq x y z
N GLY A 1 -13.92 -1.27 -12.14
CA GLY A 1 -12.91 -2.32 -12.40
C GLY A 1 -12.96 -3.33 -11.28
N ALA A 2 -12.70 -4.61 -11.55
CA ALA A 2 -12.87 -5.72 -10.60
C ALA A 2 -11.82 -5.80 -9.47
N GLY A 3 -11.06 -4.73 -9.21
CA GLY A 3 -10.09 -4.68 -8.10
C GLY A 3 -8.80 -5.47 -8.30
N GLY A 4 -8.54 -6.03 -9.48
CA GLY A 4 -7.31 -6.75 -9.82
C GLY A 4 -6.27 -5.89 -10.54
N ASN A 5 -5.00 -6.28 -10.42
CA ASN A 5 -3.89 -5.70 -11.17
C ASN A 5 -3.33 -6.74 -12.16
N ASP A 6 -3.53 -6.52 -13.46
CA ASP A 6 -3.13 -7.45 -14.53
C ASP A 6 -1.62 -7.76 -14.55
N CYS A 7 -0.80 -6.89 -13.94
CA CYS A 7 0.65 -7.07 -13.87
C CYS A 7 1.08 -8.12 -12.82
N GLU A 8 0.21 -8.47 -11.87
CA GLU A 8 0.54 -9.36 -10.74
C GLU A 8 1.13 -10.69 -11.21
N ALA A 9 0.45 -11.38 -12.13
CA ALA A 9 0.88 -12.68 -12.62
C ALA A 9 2.28 -12.64 -13.28
N VAL A 10 2.59 -11.57 -14.01
CA VAL A 10 3.89 -11.41 -14.67
C VAL A 10 4.96 -11.06 -13.66
N VAL A 11 4.68 -10.12 -12.76
CA VAL A 11 5.65 -9.63 -11.77
C VAL A 11 5.99 -10.73 -10.76
N TYR A 12 5.00 -11.43 -10.21
CA TYR A 12 5.24 -12.51 -9.24
C TYR A 12 6.03 -13.66 -9.85
N ARG A 13 5.80 -14.00 -11.13
CA ARG A 13 6.57 -15.03 -11.83
C ARG A 13 8.02 -14.60 -12.09
N ARG A 14 8.25 -13.34 -12.46
CA ARG A 14 9.60 -12.84 -12.83
C ARG A 14 10.43 -12.38 -11.63
N HIS A 15 9.78 -12.00 -10.53
CA HIS A 15 10.41 -11.45 -9.34
C HIS A 15 9.95 -12.19 -8.09
N PRO A 16 10.59 -13.33 -7.74
CA PRO A 16 10.21 -14.15 -6.60
C PRO A 16 10.23 -13.41 -5.26
N ALA A 17 11.07 -12.40 -5.10
CA ALA A 17 11.08 -11.55 -3.91
C ALA A 17 9.78 -10.77 -3.72
N VAL A 18 9.17 -10.30 -4.82
CA VAL A 18 7.87 -9.62 -4.79
C VAL A 18 6.75 -10.61 -4.48
N ALA A 19 6.80 -11.81 -5.07
CA ALA A 19 5.86 -12.88 -4.77
C ALA A 19 5.94 -13.31 -3.29
N ALA A 20 7.15 -13.41 -2.72
CA ALA A 20 7.35 -13.73 -1.32
C ALA A 20 6.79 -12.63 -0.39
N ALA A 21 7.00 -11.36 -0.72
CA ALA A 21 6.42 -10.24 0.03
C ALA A 21 4.88 -10.25 -0.03
N ALA A 22 4.29 -10.49 -1.21
CA ALA A 22 2.85 -10.63 -1.38
C ALA A 22 2.28 -11.82 -0.60
N ALA A 23 2.95 -12.97 -0.64
CA ALA A 23 2.52 -14.18 0.08
C ALA A 23 2.62 -14.02 1.60
N TRP A 24 3.67 -13.36 2.10
CA TRP A 24 3.80 -13.04 3.53
C TRP A 24 2.70 -12.08 3.98
N LEU A 25 2.50 -10.98 3.25
CA LEU A 25 1.46 -10.00 3.59
C LEU A 25 0.04 -10.61 3.46
N GLY A 26 -0.13 -11.54 2.52
CA GLY A 26 -1.34 -12.33 2.28
C GLY A 26 -1.84 -13.13 3.49
N GLN A 27 -0.98 -13.38 4.49
CA GLN A 27 -1.37 -14.05 5.73
C GLN A 27 -2.21 -13.16 6.65
N TYR A 28 -2.16 -11.84 6.44
CA TYR A 28 -2.79 -10.85 7.31
C TYR A 28 -3.92 -10.06 6.63
N GLY A 29 -4.01 -10.13 5.31
CA GLY A 29 -5.03 -9.44 4.52
C GLY A 29 -4.85 -9.70 3.03
N GLN A 30 -5.78 -9.23 2.20
CA GLN A 30 -5.64 -9.37 0.75
C GLN A 30 -4.50 -8.48 0.24
N ALA A 31 -3.40 -9.11 -0.18
CA ALA A 31 -2.23 -8.42 -0.72
C ALA A 31 -2.40 -8.15 -2.22
N HIS A 32 -2.01 -6.93 -2.63
CA HIS A 32 -2.09 -6.46 -4.01
C HIS A 32 -0.78 -5.83 -4.44
N LEU A 33 -0.48 -5.93 -5.74
CA LEU A 33 0.60 -5.16 -6.35
C LEU A 33 0.10 -3.74 -6.68
N THR A 34 0.91 -2.71 -6.41
CA THR A 34 0.62 -1.34 -6.87
C THR A 34 1.43 -0.99 -8.12
N GLY A 35 0.78 -0.37 -9.10
CA GLY A 35 1.37 -0.07 -10.42
C GLY A 35 1.94 -1.33 -11.09
N THR A 36 3.16 -1.26 -11.58
CA THR A 36 3.90 -2.41 -12.12
C THR A 36 4.89 -3.01 -11.11
N GLY A 37 4.69 -2.72 -9.82
CA GLY A 37 5.61 -3.11 -8.74
C GLY A 37 6.81 -2.16 -8.57
N ALA A 38 7.72 -2.45 -7.64
CA ALA A 38 7.83 -3.70 -6.87
C ALA A 38 7.02 -3.74 -5.56
N CYS A 39 6.40 -2.63 -5.15
CA CYS A 39 5.67 -2.56 -3.88
C CYS A 39 4.37 -3.37 -3.91
N VAL A 40 4.06 -3.97 -2.76
CA VAL A 40 2.80 -4.65 -2.48
C VAL A 40 2.14 -3.99 -1.27
N PHE A 41 0.82 -4.05 -1.18
CA PHE A 41 0.06 -3.46 -0.08
C PHE A 41 -1.14 -4.34 0.29
N ALA A 42 -1.62 -4.18 1.52
CA ALA A 42 -2.87 -4.74 2.00
C ALA A 42 -3.65 -3.65 2.74
N ALA A 43 -4.98 -3.72 2.66
CA ALA A 43 -5.86 -2.81 3.38
C ALA A 43 -6.20 -3.37 4.76
N PHE A 44 -6.26 -2.48 5.74
CA PHE A 44 -6.65 -2.78 7.12
C PHE A 44 -7.66 -1.75 7.59
N ASP A 45 -8.58 -2.15 8.46
CA ASP A 45 -9.63 -1.27 8.96
C ASP A 45 -9.10 -0.21 9.93
N THR A 46 -8.03 -0.54 10.67
CA THR A 46 -7.44 0.37 11.66
C THR A 46 -5.93 0.55 11.47
N GLU A 47 -5.44 1.73 11.85
CA GLU A 47 -3.99 2.02 11.88
C GLU A 47 -3.25 1.13 12.87
N THR A 48 -3.89 0.76 13.99
CA THR A 48 -3.31 -0.11 15.01
C THR A 48 -3.02 -1.49 14.45
N ASP A 49 -3.99 -2.10 13.76
CA ASP A 49 -3.81 -3.43 13.15
C ASP A 49 -2.68 -3.39 12.12
N ALA A 50 -2.66 -2.36 11.26
CA ALA A 50 -1.61 -2.18 10.25
C ALA A 50 -0.21 -2.04 10.89
N LYS A 51 -0.08 -1.31 12.00
CA LYS A 51 1.19 -1.16 12.73
C LYS A 51 1.66 -2.46 13.38
N GLN A 52 0.74 -3.23 13.96
CA GLN A 52 1.08 -4.54 14.54
C GLN A 52 1.65 -5.51 13.50
N ILE A 53 1.17 -5.46 12.26
CA ILE A 53 1.75 -6.24 11.15
C ILE A 53 3.10 -5.66 10.71
N LEU A 54 3.24 -4.33 10.65
CA LEU A 54 4.51 -3.69 10.30
C LEU A 54 5.62 -4.04 11.31
N ASP A 55 5.30 -4.17 12.60
CA ASP A 55 6.27 -4.56 13.64
C ASP A 55 6.76 -6.01 13.48
N GLN A 56 6.01 -6.85 12.74
CA GLN A 56 6.37 -8.23 12.41
C GLN A 56 7.13 -8.37 11.08
N LEU A 57 7.45 -7.25 10.42
CA LEU A 57 8.07 -7.25 9.10
C LEU A 57 9.43 -7.97 9.13
N PRO A 58 9.70 -8.89 8.18
CA PRO A 58 11.02 -9.50 8.03
C PRO A 58 12.13 -8.45 7.91
N PRO A 59 13.31 -8.68 8.53
CA PRO A 59 14.35 -7.65 8.67
C PRO A 59 14.98 -7.19 7.36
N ASN A 60 14.79 -7.95 6.28
CA ASN A 60 15.28 -7.64 4.93
C ASN A 60 14.28 -6.82 4.09
N TRP A 61 13.10 -6.50 4.63
CA TRP A 61 12.08 -5.73 3.93
C TRP A 61 11.89 -4.35 4.55
N THR A 62 11.30 -3.45 3.77
CA THR A 62 10.92 -2.12 4.22
C THR A 62 9.42 -1.94 4.01
N GLY A 63 8.78 -1.26 4.94
CA GLY A 63 7.34 -1.03 4.93
C GLY A 63 6.98 0.23 5.70
N PHE A 64 5.78 0.73 5.45
CA PHE A 64 5.22 1.85 6.18
C PHE A 64 3.69 1.72 6.21
N VAL A 65 3.06 2.37 7.19
CA VAL A 65 1.60 2.50 7.26
C VAL A 65 1.20 3.86 6.72
N ALA A 66 0.17 3.88 5.89
CA ALA A 66 -0.43 5.12 5.39
C ALA A 66 -1.95 4.98 5.27
N GLN A 67 -2.64 6.10 5.42
CA GLN A 67 -4.08 6.18 5.22
C GLN A 67 -4.40 6.52 3.77
N GLY A 68 -5.13 5.67 3.07
CA GLY A 68 -5.69 5.99 1.76
C GLY A 68 -6.69 7.15 1.88
N ARG A 69 -6.55 8.18 1.02
CA ARG A 69 -7.44 9.35 1.00
C ARG A 69 -8.01 9.57 -0.39
N ASN A 70 -9.31 9.75 -0.46
CA ASN A 70 -10.01 10.08 -1.71
C ASN A 70 -9.76 11.52 -2.17
N ARG A 71 -9.28 12.39 -1.27
CA ARG A 71 -8.86 13.75 -1.60
C ARG A 71 -7.35 13.88 -1.43
N SER A 72 -6.69 14.41 -2.46
CA SER A 72 -5.27 14.69 -2.42
C SER A 72 -4.94 15.68 -1.29
N PRO A 73 -4.00 15.36 -0.38
CA PRO A 73 -3.52 16.28 0.64
C PRO A 73 -3.02 17.62 0.06
N LEU A 74 -2.49 17.61 -1.17
CA LEU A 74 -2.07 18.83 -1.87
C LEU A 74 -3.26 19.74 -2.19
N HIS A 75 -4.37 19.17 -2.67
CA HIS A 75 -5.58 19.95 -2.94
C HIS A 75 -6.21 20.51 -1.67
N GLU A 76 -6.16 19.76 -0.55
CA GLU A 76 -6.58 20.26 0.76
C GLU A 76 -5.69 21.41 1.24
N ARG A 77 -4.38 21.32 1.01
CA ARG A 77 -3.45 22.40 1.34
C ARG A 77 -3.74 23.64 0.49
N LEU A 78 -3.88 23.50 -0.83
CA LEU A 78 -4.17 24.60 -1.73
C LEU A 78 -5.48 25.33 -1.38
N ALA A 79 -6.53 24.58 -1.02
CA ALA A 79 -7.79 25.17 -0.59
C ALA A 79 -7.64 26.02 0.69
N ARG A 80 -6.83 25.55 1.65
CA ARG A 80 -6.53 26.29 2.89
C ARG A 80 -5.75 27.58 2.61
N GLU A 81 -4.73 27.53 1.75
CA GLU A 81 -3.95 28.72 1.38
C GLU A 81 -4.82 29.77 0.69
N ARG A 82 -5.70 29.35 -0.22
CA ARG A 82 -6.64 30.27 -0.89
C ARG A 82 -7.64 30.91 0.07
N ALA A 83 -8.13 30.15 1.05
CA ALA A 83 -9.05 30.67 2.07
C ALA A 83 -8.36 31.63 3.04
N ALA A 84 -7.05 31.48 3.30
CA ALA A 84 -6.29 32.35 4.18
C ALA A 84 -5.93 33.71 3.55
N CYS A 85 -5.90 33.80 2.20
CA CYS A 85 -5.66 35.04 1.48
C CYS A 85 -6.94 35.84 1.15
N ALA A 86 -8.12 35.27 1.41
CA ALA A 86 -9.43 35.89 1.20
C ALA A 86 -9.94 36.55 2.48
#